data_AF-A0ABD2BSN5-F1
#
_entry.id   AF-A0ABD2BSN5-F1
#
_cell.length_a   1.000
_cell.length_b   1.000
_cell.length_c   1.000
_cell.angle_alpha   90.00
_cell.angle_beta   90.00
_cell.angle_gamma   90.00
#
_symmetry.space_group_name_H-M   'P 1'
#
loop_
_entity.id
_entity.type
_entity.pdbx_description
1 polymer ?
#
loop_
_entity_poly.entity_id
_entity_poly.type
_entity_poly.pdbx_seq_one_letter_code
_entity_poly.pdbx_strand_id
1 'polypeptide(L)'
;MVKVELLDITCDITCAIDEITKLKNIIVLRLPPYHCELNPIEMIWTEVKNYIAKENIMFRDADMKGSFYEELFCDALNTVTEENWKNSIQFVANNVENKFCYTN
;
A
#
# COMPACT_ATOMS: atom_id res chain seq x y z
N MET A 1 8.58 -13.95 20.88
CA MET A 1 7.34 -14.03 21.68
C MET A 1 6.33 -12.92 21.33
N VAL A 2 6.76 -11.76 20.83
CA VAL A 2 5.85 -10.64 20.45
C VAL A 2 5.05 -10.87 19.16
N LYS A 3 5.56 -11.72 18.23
CA LYS A 3 4.93 -11.98 16.93
C LYS A 3 3.57 -12.69 17.02
N VAL A 4 3.32 -13.43 18.11
CA VAL A 4 2.06 -14.18 18.31
C VAL A 4 1.00 -13.30 18.97
N GLU A 5 1.39 -12.52 19.98
CA GLU A 5 0.47 -11.70 20.78
C GLU A 5 -0.17 -10.53 20.00
N LEU A 6 0.51 -9.95 19.00
CA LEU A 6 -0.07 -8.90 18.15
C LEU A 6 -0.98 -9.43 17.04
N LEU A 7 -0.72 -10.66 16.56
CA LEU A 7 -1.59 -11.34 15.59
C LEU A 7 -2.91 -11.76 16.27
N ASP A 8 -2.84 -12.24 17.52
CA ASP A 8 -3.99 -12.74 18.28
C ASP A 8 -5.06 -11.67 18.56
N ILE A 9 -4.71 -10.38 18.67
CA ILE A 9 -5.70 -9.30 18.89
C ILE A 9 -6.61 -9.08 17.65
N THR A 10 -6.16 -9.49 16.46
CA THR A 10 -6.90 -9.29 15.20
C THR A 10 -7.55 -10.56 14.63
N CYS A 11 -7.27 -11.72 15.23
CA CYS A 11 -7.67 -13.04 14.70
C CYS A 11 -9.13 -13.43 14.95
N ASP A 12 -9.81 -12.84 15.93
CA ASP A 12 -11.16 -13.27 16.33
C ASP A 12 -12.32 -12.59 15.58
N ILE A 13 -12.03 -11.64 14.68
CA ILE A 13 -13.06 -10.94 13.89
C ILE A 13 -13.08 -11.50 12.47
N THR A 14 -14.02 -12.42 12.21
CA THR A 14 -14.35 -12.84 10.85
C THR A 14 -15.09 -11.71 10.13
N CYS A 15 -14.47 -11.16 9.09
CA CYS A 15 -15.08 -10.13 8.23
C CYS A 15 -15.70 -10.78 7.00
N ALA A 16 -16.75 -10.16 6.42
CA ALA A 16 -17.36 -10.63 5.17
C ALA A 16 -16.34 -10.83 4.03
N ILE A 17 -15.23 -10.08 4.04
CA ILE A 17 -14.15 -10.25 3.07
C ILE A 17 -13.46 -11.62 3.19
N ASP A 18 -13.38 -12.20 4.40
CA ASP A 18 -12.74 -13.50 4.63
C ASP A 18 -13.51 -14.64 3.97
N GLU A 19 -14.83 -14.55 3.90
CA GLU A 19 -15.66 -15.55 3.20
C GLU A 19 -15.43 -15.46 1.68
N ILE A 20 -15.40 -14.25 1.14
CA ILE A 20 -15.18 -13.99 -0.29
C ILE A 20 -13.77 -14.47 -0.71
N THR A 21 -12.75 -14.21 0.11
CA THR A 21 -11.37 -14.62 -0.20
C THR A 21 -11.19 -16.13 -0.06
N LYS A 22 -11.81 -16.77 0.93
CA LYS A 22 -11.85 -18.24 1.06
C LYS A 22 -12.46 -18.90 -0.18
N LEU A 23 -13.60 -18.39 -0.69
CA LEU A 23 -14.23 -18.91 -1.90
C LEU A 23 -13.32 -18.79 -3.14
N LYS A 24 -12.41 -17.81 -3.16
CA LYS A 24 -11.46 -17.57 -4.25
C LYS A 24 -10.07 -18.16 -4.00
N ASN A 25 -9.87 -18.92 -2.92
CA ASN A 25 -8.59 -19.46 -2.50
C ASN A 25 -7.48 -18.39 -2.37
N ILE A 26 -7.85 -17.20 -1.86
CA ILE A 26 -6.94 -16.08 -1.62
C ILE A 26 -6.57 -16.08 -0.13
N ILE A 27 -5.27 -16.02 0.15
CA ILE A 27 -4.75 -15.87 1.52
C ILE A 27 -4.74 -14.38 1.88
N VAL A 28 -5.43 -14.01 2.96
CA VAL A 28 -5.43 -12.64 3.47
C VAL A 28 -4.28 -12.46 4.47
N LEU A 29 -3.40 -11.51 4.19
CA LEU A 29 -2.38 -11.04 5.12
C LEU A 29 -2.92 -9.80 5.85
N ARG A 30 -2.95 -9.84 7.18
CA ARG A 30 -3.40 -8.72 8.01
C ARG A 30 -2.19 -8.00 8.59
N LEU A 31 -2.20 -6.69 8.44
CA LEU A 31 -1.16 -5.85 9.02
C LEU A 31 -1.50 -5.51 10.47
N PRO A 32 -0.50 -5.43 11.36
CA PRO A 32 -0.70 -4.89 12.69
C PRO A 32 -1.29 -3.48 12.64
N PRO A 33 -2.19 -3.12 13.57
CA PRO A 33 -2.73 -1.76 13.65
C PRO A 33 -1.63 -0.71 13.74
N TYR A 34 -1.80 0.42 13.05
CA TYR A 34 -0.85 1.56 13.02
C TYR A 34 0.54 1.26 12.42
N HIS A 35 0.72 0.13 11.74
CA HIS A 35 1.98 -0.24 11.09
C HIS A 35 1.87 -0.22 9.57
N CYS A 36 1.50 0.93 8.99
CA CYS A 36 1.34 1.05 7.54
C CYS A 36 2.68 0.93 6.79
N GLU A 37 3.81 1.12 7.46
CA GLU A 37 5.16 0.85 6.93
C GLU A 37 5.36 -0.60 6.49
N LEU A 38 4.55 -1.54 7.02
CA LEU A 38 4.53 -2.94 6.60
C LEU A 38 3.67 -3.17 5.34
N ASN A 39 3.03 -2.14 4.80
CA ASN A 39 2.22 -2.24 3.59
C ASN A 39 3.00 -1.70 2.36
N PRO A 40 3.46 -2.56 1.43
CA PRO A 40 4.21 -2.11 0.26
C PRO A 40 3.47 -1.08 -0.61
N ILE A 41 2.13 -1.06 -0.59
CA ILE A 41 1.35 -0.10 -1.38
C ILE A 41 1.56 1.35 -0.94
N GLU A 42 1.98 1.62 0.30
CA GLU A 42 2.24 2.99 0.77
C GLU A 42 3.38 3.66 -0.01
N MET A 43 4.36 2.85 -0.46
CA MET A 43 5.44 3.33 -1.30
C MET A 43 4.94 3.68 -2.71
N ILE A 44 4.10 2.83 -3.29
CA ILE A 44 3.44 3.09 -4.58
C ILE A 44 2.56 4.33 -4.50
N TRP A 45 1.76 4.46 -3.44
CA TRP A 45 0.96 5.65 -3.19
C TRP A 45 1.80 6.92 -3.08
N THR A 46 2.97 6.82 -2.46
CA THR A 46 3.90 7.95 -2.37
C THR A 46 4.41 8.37 -3.75
N GLU A 47 4.76 7.41 -4.61
CA GLU A 47 5.17 7.68 -6.00
C GLU A 47 4.06 8.36 -6.80
N VAL A 48 2.84 7.81 -6.75
CA VAL A 48 1.66 8.37 -7.42
C VAL A 48 1.35 9.79 -6.93
N LYS A 49 1.35 10.01 -5.61
CA LYS A 49 1.12 11.35 -5.03
C LYS A 49 2.19 12.35 -5.45
N ASN A 50 3.46 11.93 -5.50
CA ASN A 50 4.56 12.79 -5.91
C ASN A 50 4.45 13.20 -7.38
N TYR A 51 4.05 12.27 -8.25
CA TYR A 51 3.78 12.57 -9.66
C TYR A 51 2.67 13.64 -9.78
N ILE A 52 1.53 13.39 -9.15
CA ILE A 52 0.38 14.32 -9.17
C ILE A 52 0.77 15.68 -8.62
N ALA A 53 1.49 15.73 -7.50
CA ALA A 53 1.92 16.99 -6.89
C ALA A 53 2.85 17.78 -7.82
N LYS A 54 3.78 17.10 -8.51
CA LYS A 54 4.71 17.73 -9.45
C LYS A 54 3.97 18.33 -10.66
N GLU A 55 3.08 17.55 -11.27
CA GLU A 55 2.32 18.00 -12.43
C GLU A 55 1.33 19.11 -12.04
N ASN A 56 0.62 18.99 -10.91
CA ASN A 56 -0.32 20.01 -10.44
C ASN A 56 0.33 21.40 -10.21
N ILE A 57 1.61 21.45 -9.82
CA ILE A 57 2.34 22.72 -9.70
C ILE A 57 2.55 23.39 -11.07
N MET A 58 2.68 22.62 -12.14
CA MET A 58 2.89 23.11 -13.51
C MET A 58 1.60 23.65 -14.15
N PHE A 59 0.42 23.22 -13.69
CA PHE A 59 -0.89 23.51 -14.31
C PHE A 59 -1.71 24.58 -13.57
N ARG A 60 -1.06 25.54 -12.90
CA ARG A 60 -1.69 26.56 -12.03
C ARG A 60 -2.65 27.57 -12.71
N ASP A 61 -2.91 27.46 -14.01
CA ASP A 61 -3.87 28.35 -14.68
C ASP A 61 -5.31 27.78 -14.64
N ALA A 62 -6.20 28.63 -14.15
CA ALA A 62 -7.50 28.31 -13.61
C ALA A 62 -8.54 27.93 -14.69
N ASP A 63 -8.94 26.65 -14.72
CA ASP A 63 -10.31 26.16 -15.02
C ASP A 63 -10.32 24.62 -15.09
N MET A 64 -9.75 24.00 -14.07
CA MET A 64 -9.53 22.56 -14.04
C MET A 64 -10.81 21.81 -13.65
N LYS A 65 -11.46 21.18 -14.63
CA LYS A 65 -12.64 20.32 -14.46
C LYS A 65 -12.26 18.99 -13.82
N GLY A 66 -13.23 18.31 -13.19
CA GLY A 66 -13.02 17.00 -12.54
C GLY A 66 -12.36 15.94 -13.44
N SER A 67 -12.58 15.98 -14.76
CA SER A 67 -11.97 15.06 -15.72
C SER A 67 -10.44 15.14 -15.77
N PHE A 68 -9.86 16.32 -15.50
CA PHE A 68 -8.41 16.46 -15.51
C PHE A 68 -7.74 15.65 -14.39
N TYR A 69 -8.34 15.62 -13.19
CA TYR A 69 -7.76 14.87 -12.08
C TYR A 69 -7.88 13.35 -12.29
N GLU A 70 -8.91 12.91 -13.02
CA GLU A 70 -9.04 11.51 -13.43
C GLU A 70 -7.94 11.12 -14.43
N GLU A 71 -7.69 11.97 -15.44
CA GLU A 71 -6.61 11.76 -16.42
C GLU A 71 -5.23 11.77 -15.73
N LEU A 72 -4.97 12.76 -14.88
CA LEU A 72 -3.71 12.88 -14.16
C LEU A 72 -3.47 11.70 -13.21
N PHE A 73 -4.53 11.19 -12.57
CA PHE A 73 -4.44 10.00 -11.75
C PHE A 73 -4.14 8.75 -12.59
N CYS A 74 -4.80 8.60 -13.74
CA CYS A 74 -4.50 7.51 -14.69
C CYS A 74 -3.04 7.56 -15.17
N ASP A 75 -2.55 8.75 -15.51
CA ASP A 75 -1.16 8.94 -15.94
C ASP A 75 -0.18 8.57 -14.83
N ALA A 76 -0.44 9.00 -13.59
CA ALA A 76 0.36 8.63 -12.43
C ALA A 76 0.37 7.11 -12.17
N LEU A 77 -0.76 6.43 -12.38
CA LEU A 77 -0.81 4.97 -12.28
C LEU A 77 -0.01 4.29 -13.40
N ASN A 78 -0.04 4.85 -14.62
CA ASN A 78 0.71 4.33 -15.76
C ASN A 78 2.23 4.46 -15.59
N THR A 79 2.71 5.34 -14.72
CA THR A 79 4.14 5.39 -14.40
C THR A 79 4.59 4.28 -13.45
N VAL A 80 3.65 3.64 -12.73
CA VAL A 80 3.97 2.56 -11.81
C VAL A 80 4.19 1.26 -12.57
N THR A 81 5.44 0.79 -12.59
CA THR A 81 5.84 -0.45 -13.27
C THR A 81 5.85 -1.65 -12.32
N GLU A 82 5.93 -2.85 -12.89
CA GLU A 82 6.17 -4.09 -12.13
C GLU A 82 7.43 -4.00 -11.25
N GLU A 83 8.45 -3.29 -11.73
CA GLU A 83 9.71 -3.11 -11.01
C GLU A 83 9.53 -2.21 -9.78
N ASN A 84 8.69 -1.16 -9.85
CA ASN A 84 8.32 -0.36 -8.69
C ASN A 84 7.67 -1.22 -7.59
N TRP A 85 6.78 -2.14 -7.98
CA TRP A 85 6.14 -3.09 -7.07
C TRP A 85 7.15 -4.06 -6.44
N LYS A 86 8.02 -4.68 -7.25
CA LYS A 86 9.07 -5.58 -6.75
C LYS A 86 9.97 -4.87 -5.75
N ASN A 87 10.42 -3.68 -6.07
CA ASN A 87 11.28 -2.88 -5.20
C ASN A 87 10.57 -2.49 -3.90
N SER A 88 9.29 -2.14 -3.95
CA SER A 88 8.49 -1.82 -2.76
C SER A 88 8.33 -3.02 -1.83
N ILE A 89 8.02 -4.20 -2.39
CA ILE A 89 7.89 -5.45 -1.62
C ILE A 89 9.24 -5.84 -0.99
N GLN A 90 10.32 -5.81 -1.76
CA GLN A 90 11.66 -6.12 -1.27
C GLN A 90 12.11 -5.12 -0.19
N PHE A 91 11.77 -3.84 -0.34
CA PHE A 91 12.09 -2.84 0.65
C PHE A 91 11.43 -3.16 2.00
N VAL A 92 10.12 -3.45 2.01
CA VAL A 92 9.38 -3.80 3.22
C VAL A 92 9.97 -5.06 3.86
N ALA A 93 10.15 -6.13 3.08
CA ALA A 93 10.67 -7.40 3.58
C ALA A 93 12.09 -7.26 4.18
N ASN A 94 12.99 -6.54 3.49
CA ASN A 94 14.39 -6.50 3.89
C ASN A 94 14.73 -5.38 4.89
N ASN A 95 13.98 -4.27 4.89
CA ASN A 95 14.36 -3.07 5.64
C ASN A 95 13.35 -2.66 6.71
N VAL A 96 12.10 -3.12 6.62
CA VAL A 96 11.04 -2.77 7.57
C VAL A 96 10.75 -3.93 8.50
N GLU A 97 10.49 -5.13 7.97
CA GLU A 97 10.11 -6.30 8.79
C GLU A 97 11.18 -6.67 9.83
N ASN A 98 12.46 -6.52 9.49
CA ASN A 98 13.57 -6.78 10.39
C ASN A 98 13.57 -5.91 11.66
N LYS A 99 12.92 -4.74 11.63
CA LYS A 99 12.78 -3.89 12.83
C LYS A 99 11.77 -4.45 13.84
N PHE A 100 10.87 -5.33 13.37
CA PHE A 100 9.80 -5.93 14.17
C PHE A 100 10.08 -7.39 14.51
N CYS A 101 11.05 -8.01 13.83
CA CYS A 101 11.51 -9.36 14.13
C CYS A 101 12.75 -9.30 15.02
N TYR A 102 12.57 -9.47 16.33
CA TYR A 102 13.70 -9.75 17.23
C TYR A 102 14.32 -11.11 16.85
N THR A 103 15.55 -11.09 16.34
CA THR A 103 16.37 -12.29 16.18
C THR A 103 16.83 -12.75 17.57
N ASN A 104 16.33 -13.91 18.02
CA ASN A 104 16.90 -14.65 19.14
C ASN A 104 18.20 -15.35 18.71
#